data_AF-A0A946JQ25-F1
#
_entry.id   AF-A0A946JQ25-F1
#
_cell.length_a   1.000
_cell.length_b   1.000
_cell.length_c   1.000
_cell.angle_alpha   90.00
_cell.angle_beta   90.00
_cell.angle_gamma   90.00
#
_symmetry.space_group_name_H-M   'P 1'
#
loop_
_entity.id
_entity.type
_entity.pdbx_description
1 polymer ?
#
loop_
_entity_poly.entity_id
_entity_poly.type
_entity_poly.pdbx_seq_one_letter_code
_entity_poly.pdbx_strand_id
1 'polypeptide(L)'
;MSENKRILVYGDSNSWGYLDDGSGERFQDRWPVEMDKHLSYDLSITLIEECLPARTTNLADPELGSSFNGEATLEAVLLSHQPLDHVLIMLGTNDLKAKFDRNINDISRAIVNLAEIARSTPAGRGGWFSDQTPNVSVICPLIIGQRASDLNWDRFEEWVGAYEKSILLVDTLKRACNAVNINMIDGNQFGSSSELDPIHWNKENHQRFGQKMAKAIQAFLLD
;
A
#
# COMPACT_ATOMS: atom_id res chain seq x y z
N MET A 1 20.17 21.60 -9.31
CA MET A 1 19.31 20.94 -8.32
C MET A 1 18.50 19.91 -9.09
N SER A 2 18.46 18.66 -8.65
CA SER A 2 17.61 17.64 -9.29
C SER A 2 16.17 18.12 -9.31
N GLU A 3 15.42 17.78 -10.36
CA GLU A 3 13.98 18.07 -10.42
C GLU A 3 13.27 17.45 -9.21
N ASN A 4 12.38 18.19 -8.56
CA ASN A 4 11.66 17.71 -7.37
C ASN A 4 10.67 16.61 -7.74
N LYS A 5 10.85 15.37 -7.27
CA LYS A 5 10.01 14.21 -7.58
C LYS A 5 8.82 14.12 -6.61
N ARG A 6 7.61 13.94 -7.13
CA ARG A 6 6.34 13.84 -6.40
C ARG A 6 5.92 12.38 -6.33
N ILE A 7 5.89 11.83 -5.11
CA ILE A 7 5.59 10.42 -4.86
C ILE A 7 4.29 10.33 -4.10
N LEU A 8 3.30 9.63 -4.65
CA LEU A 8 2.04 9.36 -3.99
C LEU A 8 2.04 7.94 -3.42
N VAL A 9 1.78 7.82 -2.11
CA VAL A 9 1.52 6.55 -1.44
C VAL A 9 0.03 6.39 -1.25
N TYR A 10 -0.54 5.38 -1.89
CA TYR A 10 -1.93 5.00 -1.79
C TYR A 10 -2.07 3.71 -0.97
N GLY A 11 -2.60 3.80 0.25
CA GLY A 11 -2.56 2.66 1.16
C GLY A 11 -3.64 2.64 2.23
N ASP A 12 -3.48 1.71 3.17
CA ASP A 12 -4.38 1.46 4.30
C ASP A 12 -3.78 1.95 5.64
N SER A 13 -4.20 1.33 6.76
CA SER A 13 -3.72 1.65 8.12
C SER A 13 -2.21 1.48 8.28
N ASN A 14 -1.61 0.50 7.61
CA ASN A 14 -0.17 0.26 7.69
C ASN A 14 0.62 1.37 6.99
N SER A 15 0.06 2.04 5.98
CA SER A 15 0.66 3.24 5.40
C SER A 15 0.28 4.52 6.13
N TRP A 16 -0.90 4.54 6.77
CA TRP A 16 -1.32 5.67 7.60
C TRP A 16 -0.49 5.79 8.88
N GLY A 17 0.08 4.69 9.37
CA GLY A 17 0.92 4.64 10.56
C GLY A 17 0.19 4.16 11.80
N TYR A 18 -0.72 3.20 11.65
CA TYR A 18 -1.39 2.56 12.80
C TYR A 18 -0.41 1.58 13.45
N LEU A 19 -0.12 1.79 14.75
CA LEU A 19 0.81 0.95 15.51
C LEU A 19 0.10 -0.24 16.16
N ASP A 20 0.89 -1.27 16.47
CA ASP A 20 0.49 -2.45 17.23
C ASP A 20 0.30 -2.22 18.75
N ASP A 21 0.46 -0.97 19.21
CA ASP A 21 0.37 -0.59 20.64
C ASP A 21 -1.05 -0.28 21.12
N GLY A 22 -2.04 -0.33 20.22
CA GLY A 22 -3.45 -0.09 20.53
C GLY A 22 -3.80 1.38 20.79
N SER A 23 -2.89 2.33 20.56
CA SER A 23 -3.16 3.77 20.75
C SER A 23 -4.20 4.31 19.77
N GLY A 24 -4.24 3.76 18.55
CA GLY A 24 -5.04 4.29 17.45
C GLY A 24 -4.56 5.65 16.93
N GLU A 25 -3.38 6.11 17.38
CA GLU A 25 -2.81 7.38 16.98
C GLU A 25 -2.00 7.25 15.69
N ARG A 26 -1.91 8.35 14.93
CA ARG A 26 -1.13 8.38 13.70
C ARG A 26 0.36 8.46 14.03
N PHE A 27 1.11 7.41 13.74
CA PHE A 27 2.55 7.42 13.95
C PHE A 27 3.26 8.44 13.06
N GLN A 28 4.09 9.28 13.66
CA GLN A 28 4.81 10.36 12.95
C GLN A 28 5.90 9.80 12.02
N ASP A 29 6.60 8.76 12.44
CA ASP A 29 7.71 8.13 11.71
C ASP A 29 7.24 6.87 10.95
N ARG A 30 6.02 6.92 10.42
CA ARG A 30 5.45 5.89 9.55
C ARG A 30 6.27 5.70 8.29
N TRP A 31 6.17 4.51 7.69
CA TRP A 31 7.09 4.09 6.63
C TRP A 31 7.17 5.04 5.41
N PRO A 32 6.10 5.73 4.95
CA PRO A 32 6.22 6.69 3.85
C PRO A 32 7.12 7.88 4.21
N VAL A 33 7.00 8.38 5.45
CA VAL A 33 7.81 9.48 5.98
C VAL A 33 9.27 9.05 6.12
N GLU A 34 9.51 7.83 6.62
CA GLU A 34 10.86 7.27 6.72
C GLU A 34 11.50 7.05 5.34
N MET A 35 10.71 6.59 4.36
CA MET A 35 11.15 6.49 2.98
C MET A 35 11.57 7.86 2.42
N ASP A 36 10.74 8.89 2.61
CA ASP A 36 11.05 10.25 2.19
C ASP A 36 12.33 10.78 2.84
N LYS A 37 12.49 10.65 4.18
CA LYS A 37 13.72 11.04 4.88
C LYS A 37 14.98 10.43 4.25
N HIS A 38 14.90 9.17 3.83
CA HIS A 38 16.01 8.46 3.20
C HIS A 38 16.25 8.85 1.73
N LEU A 39 15.20 9.12 0.95
CA LEU A 39 15.34 9.57 -0.44
C LEU A 39 15.82 11.02 -0.51
N SER A 40 15.38 11.86 0.42
CA SER A 40 15.68 13.28 0.50
C SER A 40 17.13 13.62 0.86
N TYR A 41 17.97 12.60 1.13
CA TYR A 41 19.43 12.80 1.21
C TYR A 41 20.03 13.16 -0.14
N ASP A 42 19.53 12.57 -1.22
CA ASP A 42 20.10 12.70 -2.57
C ASP A 42 19.14 13.40 -3.56
N LEU A 43 17.84 13.37 -3.27
CA LEU A 43 16.77 13.85 -4.15
C LEU A 43 15.96 14.96 -3.48
N SER A 44 15.29 15.79 -4.29
CA SER A 44 14.21 16.64 -3.79
C SER A 44 12.91 15.86 -3.94
N ILE A 45 12.24 15.56 -2.82
CA ILE A 45 11.01 14.76 -2.80
C ILE A 45 9.84 15.59 -2.27
N THR A 46 8.67 15.39 -2.86
CA THR A 46 7.38 15.74 -2.27
C THR A 46 6.59 14.47 -2.05
N LEU A 47 6.45 14.07 -0.79
CA LEU A 47 5.64 12.94 -0.38
C LEU A 47 4.16 13.34 -0.29
N ILE A 48 3.29 12.53 -0.89
CA ILE A 48 1.83 12.67 -0.81
C ILE A 48 1.29 11.37 -0.20
N GLU A 49 0.58 11.48 0.91
CA GLU A 49 0.09 10.33 1.67
C GLU A 49 -1.42 10.24 1.60
N GLU A 50 -1.90 9.34 0.77
CA GLU A 50 -3.31 8.99 0.61
C GLU A 50 -3.54 7.64 1.27
N CYS A 51 -3.48 7.62 2.59
CA CYS A 51 -3.52 6.40 3.38
C CYS A 51 -4.76 6.43 4.29
N LEU A 52 -5.67 5.47 4.12
CA LEU A 52 -6.93 5.43 4.88
C LEU A 52 -7.05 4.09 5.63
N PRO A 53 -7.04 4.10 6.97
CA PRO A 53 -7.31 2.89 7.75
C PRO A 53 -8.57 2.16 7.25
N ALA A 54 -8.53 0.84 7.21
CA ALA A 54 -9.60 -0.02 6.68
C ALA A 54 -9.89 0.06 5.15
N ARG A 55 -9.13 0.84 4.37
CA ARG A 55 -9.29 0.87 2.90
C ARG A 55 -9.10 -0.53 2.29
N THR A 56 -10.04 -0.95 1.47
CA THR A 56 -9.95 -2.16 0.65
C THR A 56 -9.50 -1.81 -0.76
N THR A 57 -9.21 -2.82 -1.58
CA THR A 57 -8.89 -2.57 -3.00
C THR A 57 -10.08 -1.97 -3.75
N ASN A 58 -11.20 -2.70 -3.85
CA ASN A 58 -12.35 -2.29 -4.66
C ASN A 58 -13.72 -2.66 -4.05
N LEU A 59 -13.77 -2.80 -2.72
CA LEU A 59 -15.01 -3.09 -1.99
C LEU A 59 -15.43 -1.90 -1.14
N ALA A 60 -16.74 -1.61 -1.13
CA ALA A 60 -17.31 -0.82 -0.06
C ALA A 60 -17.28 -1.65 1.23
N ASP A 61 -17.01 -1.01 2.36
CA ASP A 61 -17.16 -1.68 3.65
C ASP A 61 -18.64 -1.59 4.06
N PRO A 62 -19.32 -2.71 4.37
CA PRO A 62 -20.74 -2.68 4.73
C PRO A 62 -21.04 -1.94 6.04
N GLU A 63 -20.04 -1.79 6.92
CA GLU A 63 -20.16 -1.12 8.21
C GLU A 63 -19.62 0.31 8.15
N LEU A 64 -18.49 0.51 7.45
CA LEU A 64 -17.81 1.82 7.41
C LEU A 64 -18.23 2.70 6.22
N GLY A 65 -18.80 2.10 5.16
CA GLY A 65 -19.34 2.80 4.00
C GLY A 65 -18.47 2.73 2.74
N SER A 66 -18.95 3.38 1.68
CA SER A 66 -18.35 3.34 0.35
C SER A 66 -17.00 4.06 0.23
N SER A 67 -16.70 4.99 1.14
CA SER A 67 -15.44 5.75 1.14
C SER A 67 -14.19 4.87 1.35
N PHE A 68 -14.37 3.63 1.81
CA PHE A 68 -13.29 2.66 2.03
C PHE A 68 -12.98 1.83 0.78
N ASN A 69 -13.72 2.02 -0.31
CA ASN A 69 -13.41 1.45 -1.62
C ASN A 69 -12.26 2.25 -2.26
N GLY A 70 -11.09 1.62 -2.38
CA GLY A 70 -9.91 2.24 -2.98
C GLY A 70 -10.13 2.65 -4.44
N GLU A 71 -10.63 1.73 -5.26
CA GLU A 71 -10.89 1.93 -6.69
C GLU A 71 -11.79 3.14 -6.95
N ALA A 72 -12.87 3.27 -6.18
CA ALA A 72 -13.84 4.35 -6.34
C ALA A 72 -13.27 5.77 -6.09
N THR A 73 -12.16 5.89 -5.37
CA THR A 73 -11.55 7.19 -5.03
C THR A 73 -10.23 7.46 -5.75
N LEU A 74 -9.60 6.42 -6.31
CA LEU A 74 -8.24 6.48 -6.82
C LEU A 74 -8.05 7.50 -7.95
N GLU A 75 -8.92 7.49 -8.97
CA GLU A 75 -8.76 8.39 -10.13
C GLU A 75 -8.84 9.87 -9.73
N ALA A 76 -9.82 10.23 -8.88
CA ALA A 76 -9.96 11.58 -8.37
C ALA A 76 -8.73 12.01 -7.56
N VAL A 77 -8.19 11.11 -6.73
CA VAL A 77 -6.95 11.34 -5.98
C VAL A 77 -5.78 11.60 -6.93
N LEU A 78 -5.55 10.75 -7.92
CA LEU A 78 -4.47 10.90 -8.89
C LEU A 78 -4.53 12.24 -9.64
N LEU A 79 -5.70 12.59 -10.19
CA LEU A 79 -5.90 13.84 -10.92
C LEU A 79 -5.72 15.07 -10.02
N SER A 80 -6.21 15.01 -8.77
CA SER A 80 -6.12 16.15 -7.85
C SER A 80 -4.69 16.48 -7.41
N HIS A 81 -3.79 15.50 -7.47
CA HIS A 81 -2.39 15.62 -7.02
C HIS A 81 -1.37 15.78 -8.16
N GLN A 82 -1.81 15.85 -9.42
CA GLN A 82 -0.91 16.01 -10.56
C GLN A 82 0.01 17.25 -10.41
N PRO A 83 1.24 17.22 -10.95
CA PRO A 83 1.89 16.07 -11.59
C PRO A 83 2.40 15.06 -10.55
N LEU A 84 2.43 13.78 -10.90
CA LEU A 84 3.00 12.69 -10.11
C LEU A 84 4.12 12.03 -10.91
N ASP A 85 5.25 11.74 -10.26
CA ASP A 85 6.33 10.97 -10.90
C ASP A 85 6.18 9.48 -10.61
N HIS A 86 5.76 9.14 -9.39
CA HIS A 86 5.63 7.76 -8.96
C HIS A 86 4.43 7.56 -8.04
N VAL A 87 3.66 6.50 -8.29
CA VAL A 87 2.56 6.05 -7.43
C VAL A 87 2.92 4.70 -6.83
N LEU A 88 2.87 4.61 -5.52
CA LEU A 88 3.06 3.39 -4.73
C LEU A 88 1.72 2.93 -4.18
N ILE A 89 1.30 1.71 -4.52
CA ILE A 89 0.04 1.14 -4.04
C ILE A 89 0.35 -0.01 -3.09
N MET A 90 -0.07 0.12 -1.83
CA MET A 90 0.01 -0.96 -0.84
C MET A 90 -1.36 -1.19 -0.20
N LEU A 91 -2.14 -2.09 -0.80
CA LEU A 91 -3.47 -2.48 -0.37
C LEU A 91 -3.63 -4.01 -0.48
N GLY A 92 -4.75 -4.52 0.03
CA GLY A 92 -5.08 -5.95 0.05
C GLY A 92 -5.15 -6.54 1.46
N THR A 93 -4.63 -5.85 2.48
CA THR A 93 -4.73 -6.30 3.88
C THR A 93 -6.20 -6.44 4.28
N ASN A 94 -7.02 -5.40 4.10
CA ASN A 94 -8.41 -5.41 4.53
C ASN A 94 -9.31 -6.33 3.70
N ASP A 95 -8.93 -6.62 2.45
CA ASP A 95 -9.60 -7.59 1.58
C ASP A 95 -9.52 -9.03 2.11
N LEU A 96 -8.59 -9.31 3.02
CA LEU A 96 -8.43 -10.60 3.68
C LEU A 96 -9.44 -10.83 4.82
N LYS A 97 -10.17 -9.80 5.26
CA LYS A 97 -11.17 -9.94 6.33
C LYS A 97 -12.26 -10.92 5.91
N ALA A 98 -12.69 -11.75 6.85
CA ALA A 98 -13.63 -12.84 6.62
C ALA A 98 -14.95 -12.36 6.02
N LYS A 99 -15.43 -11.18 6.43
CA LYS A 99 -16.69 -10.59 5.96
C LYS A 99 -16.77 -10.35 4.45
N PHE A 100 -15.63 -10.22 3.77
CA PHE A 100 -15.59 -10.00 2.32
C PHE A 100 -15.54 -11.31 1.52
N ASP A 101 -15.23 -12.43 2.16
CA ASP A 101 -15.15 -13.78 1.57
C ASP A 101 -14.44 -13.84 0.20
N ARG A 102 -13.36 -13.05 0.03
CA ARG A 102 -12.62 -13.03 -1.22
C ARG A 102 -11.67 -14.23 -1.31
N ASN A 103 -11.59 -14.82 -2.49
CA ASN A 103 -10.48 -15.70 -2.84
C ASN A 103 -9.24 -14.88 -3.22
N ILE A 104 -8.07 -15.51 -3.18
CA ILE A 104 -6.80 -14.81 -3.38
C ILE A 104 -6.60 -14.25 -4.79
N ASN A 105 -7.17 -14.90 -5.81
CA ASN A 105 -7.09 -14.42 -7.19
C ASN A 105 -7.88 -13.13 -7.36
N ASP A 106 -9.02 -12.99 -6.68
CA ASP A 106 -9.83 -11.77 -6.74
C ASP A 106 -9.13 -10.60 -6.08
N ILE A 107 -8.50 -10.82 -4.92
CA ILE A 107 -7.68 -9.80 -4.24
C ILE A 107 -6.53 -9.37 -5.14
N SER A 108 -5.78 -10.34 -5.69
CA SER A 108 -4.66 -10.07 -6.58
C SER A 108 -5.08 -9.29 -7.83
N ARG A 109 -6.20 -9.66 -8.47
CA ARG A 109 -6.71 -8.93 -9.64
C ARG A 109 -7.12 -7.52 -9.29
N ALA A 110 -7.74 -7.30 -8.13
CA ALA A 110 -8.13 -5.97 -7.71
C ALA A 110 -6.93 -5.06 -7.42
N ILE A 111 -5.87 -5.57 -6.79
CA ILE A 111 -4.61 -4.82 -6.60
C ILE A 111 -4.01 -4.42 -7.96
N VAL A 112 -3.95 -5.37 -8.91
CA VAL A 112 -3.44 -5.08 -10.26
C VAL A 112 -4.30 -4.05 -10.98
N ASN A 113 -5.64 -4.14 -10.87
CA ASN A 113 -6.56 -3.17 -11.47
C ASN A 113 -6.29 -1.74 -10.97
N LEU A 114 -6.05 -1.54 -9.67
CA LEU A 114 -5.68 -0.23 -9.12
C LEU A 114 -4.40 0.32 -9.78
N ALA A 115 -3.40 -0.54 -9.99
CA ALA A 115 -2.16 -0.14 -10.63
C ALA A 115 -2.33 0.15 -12.13
N GLU A 116 -3.21 -0.56 -12.82
CA GLU A 116 -3.56 -0.26 -14.22
C GLU A 116 -4.33 1.05 -14.35
N ILE A 117 -5.25 1.35 -13.42
CA ILE A 117 -5.91 2.66 -13.32
C ILE A 117 -4.82 3.74 -13.15
N ALA A 118 -3.95 3.61 -12.14
CA ALA A 118 -2.90 4.60 -11.91
C ALA A 118 -1.95 4.80 -13.09
N ARG A 119 -1.63 3.72 -13.82
CA ARG A 119 -0.75 3.75 -15.01
C ARG A 119 -1.44 4.33 -16.25
N SER A 120 -2.77 4.36 -16.28
CA SER A 120 -3.56 4.89 -17.41
C SER A 120 -4.14 6.28 -17.16
N THR A 121 -4.22 6.72 -15.90
CA THR A 121 -4.65 8.08 -15.55
C THR A 121 -3.57 9.10 -15.92
N PRO A 122 -3.89 10.14 -16.71
CA PRO A 122 -2.93 11.16 -17.15
C PRO A 122 -2.62 12.19 -16.04
N ALA A 123 -2.03 11.70 -14.95
CA ALA A 123 -1.64 12.49 -13.77
C ALA A 123 -0.13 12.74 -13.69
N GLY A 124 0.62 12.43 -14.74
CA GLY A 124 2.06 12.57 -14.83
C GLY A 124 2.53 14.01 -15.03
N ARG A 125 3.80 14.17 -15.44
CA ARG A 125 4.40 15.49 -15.69
C ARG A 125 3.68 16.22 -16.84
N GLY A 126 3.24 17.44 -16.58
CA GLY A 126 2.61 18.31 -17.58
C GLY A 126 1.54 19.23 -17.00
N GLY A 127 0.81 19.91 -17.87
CA GLY A 127 -0.37 20.70 -17.48
C GLY A 127 -1.63 19.83 -17.33
N TRP A 128 -2.75 20.43 -16.94
CA TRP A 128 -4.05 19.76 -16.74
C TRP A 128 -4.58 18.94 -17.93
N PHE A 129 -4.15 19.25 -19.15
CA PHE A 129 -4.54 18.53 -20.36
C PHE A 129 -3.41 17.65 -20.92
N SER A 130 -2.34 17.40 -20.14
CA SER A 130 -1.29 16.46 -20.50
C SER A 130 -1.83 15.03 -20.57
N ASP A 131 -1.22 14.18 -21.39
CA ASP A 131 -1.51 12.74 -21.47
C ASP A 131 -0.47 11.89 -20.73
N GLN A 132 0.53 12.53 -20.12
CA GLN A 132 1.59 11.85 -19.39
C GLN A 132 1.05 11.16 -18.14
N THR A 133 1.54 9.96 -17.88
CA THR A 133 1.13 9.12 -16.75
C THR A 133 2.30 8.94 -15.77
N PRO A 134 2.04 8.71 -14.47
CA PRO A 134 3.10 8.42 -13.51
C PRO A 134 3.68 7.01 -13.71
N ASN A 135 4.90 6.78 -13.20
CA ASN A 135 5.36 5.42 -12.93
C ASN A 135 4.56 4.80 -11.79
N VAL A 136 4.36 3.48 -11.81
CA VAL A 136 3.56 2.77 -10.81
C VAL A 136 4.29 1.54 -10.30
N SER A 137 4.36 1.39 -8.97
CA SER A 137 4.77 0.15 -8.32
C SER A 137 3.68 -0.33 -7.36
N VAL A 138 3.43 -1.64 -7.40
CA VAL A 138 2.63 -2.34 -6.39
C VAL A 138 3.56 -2.82 -5.29
N ILE A 139 3.16 -2.64 -4.04
CA ILE A 139 3.82 -3.22 -2.87
C ILE A 139 2.90 -4.33 -2.34
N CYS A 140 3.37 -5.57 -2.32
CA CYS A 140 2.63 -6.62 -1.62
C CYS A 140 2.62 -6.29 -0.13
N PRO A 141 1.44 -6.25 0.52
CA PRO A 141 1.36 -6.02 1.95
C PRO A 141 2.06 -7.15 2.71
N LEU A 142 2.43 -6.86 3.96
CA LEU A 142 3.02 -7.87 4.84
C LEU A 142 2.03 -9.02 5.07
N ILE A 143 2.56 -10.23 5.14
CA ILE A 143 1.86 -11.42 5.59
C ILE A 143 1.28 -11.13 6.98
N ILE A 144 0.00 -11.47 7.16
CA ILE A 144 -0.68 -11.33 8.44
C ILE A 144 0.06 -12.18 9.49
N GLY A 145 0.12 -11.75 10.74
CA GLY A 145 0.76 -12.51 11.81
C GLY A 145 -0.02 -13.81 12.11
N GLN A 146 0.69 -14.88 12.47
CA GLN A 146 0.08 -16.19 12.76
C GLN A 146 -0.96 -16.14 13.89
N ARG A 147 -0.86 -15.15 14.80
CA ARG A 147 -1.84 -14.90 15.86
C ARG A 147 -3.25 -14.62 15.34
N ALA A 148 -3.41 -14.20 14.08
CA ALA A 148 -4.74 -14.06 13.47
C ALA A 148 -5.52 -15.39 13.41
N SER A 149 -4.83 -16.53 13.51
CA SER A 149 -5.43 -17.88 13.56
C SER A 149 -5.65 -18.39 14.99
N ASP A 150 -5.36 -17.61 16.03
CA ASP A 150 -5.61 -17.97 17.43
C ASP A 150 -7.08 -17.70 17.80
N LEU A 151 -7.82 -18.74 18.18
CA LEU A 151 -9.22 -18.66 18.61
C LEU A 151 -9.44 -17.76 19.84
N ASN A 152 -8.39 -17.49 20.61
CA ASN A 152 -8.47 -16.63 21.80
C ASN A 152 -8.14 -15.15 21.48
N TRP A 153 -7.74 -14.83 20.25
CA TRP A 153 -7.58 -13.45 19.83
C TRP A 153 -8.96 -12.83 19.62
N ASP A 154 -9.18 -11.66 20.21
CA ASP A 154 -10.47 -10.95 20.25
C ASP A 154 -11.03 -10.63 18.85
N ARG A 155 -10.16 -10.55 17.85
CA ARG A 155 -10.51 -10.28 16.44
C ARG A 155 -10.41 -11.50 15.54
N PHE A 156 -10.31 -12.72 16.10
CA PHE A 156 -10.22 -13.96 15.32
C PHE A 156 -11.30 -14.08 14.24
N GLU A 157 -12.57 -13.88 14.59
CA GLU A 157 -13.71 -13.99 13.66
C GLU A 157 -13.62 -12.98 12.49
N GLU A 158 -13.06 -11.79 12.74
CA GLU A 158 -12.88 -10.76 11.69
C GLU A 158 -11.84 -11.21 10.64
N TRP A 159 -10.85 -12.02 11.04
CA TRP A 159 -9.66 -12.34 10.25
C TRP A 159 -9.46 -13.84 10.01
N VAL A 160 -10.48 -14.67 10.25
CA VAL A 160 -10.37 -16.12 10.05
C VAL A 160 -9.92 -16.46 8.62
N GLY A 161 -8.83 -17.23 8.50
CA GLY A 161 -8.21 -17.62 7.22
C GLY A 161 -7.35 -16.55 6.55
N ALA A 162 -7.20 -15.35 7.15
CA ALA A 162 -6.40 -14.27 6.57
C ALA A 162 -4.90 -14.60 6.54
N TYR A 163 -4.40 -15.31 7.55
CA TYR A 163 -3.00 -15.74 7.63
C TYR A 163 -2.61 -16.56 6.39
N GLU A 164 -3.33 -17.65 6.15
CA GLU A 164 -3.06 -18.58 5.04
C GLU A 164 -3.24 -17.89 3.68
N LYS A 165 -4.29 -17.07 3.53
CA LYS A 165 -4.52 -16.29 2.30
C LYS A 165 -3.39 -15.29 2.04
N SER A 166 -2.88 -14.62 3.08
CA SER A 166 -1.83 -13.60 2.93
C SER A 166 -0.49 -14.20 2.47
N ILE A 167 -0.16 -15.43 2.88
CA ILE A 167 1.01 -16.16 2.38
C ILE A 167 0.86 -16.42 0.87
N LEU A 168 -0.31 -16.85 0.43
CA LEU A 168 -0.59 -17.13 -0.98
C LEU A 168 -0.63 -15.86 -1.84
N LEU A 169 -0.84 -14.69 -1.24
CA LEU A 169 -0.91 -13.42 -1.96
C LEU A 169 0.42 -13.12 -2.66
N VAL A 170 1.55 -13.40 -2.05
CA VAL A 170 2.88 -13.00 -2.55
C VAL A 170 3.13 -13.54 -3.96
N ASP A 171 3.06 -14.86 -4.14
CA ASP A 171 3.30 -15.50 -5.44
C ASP A 171 2.16 -15.25 -6.43
N THR A 172 0.93 -15.11 -5.95
CA THR A 172 -0.24 -14.82 -6.80
C THR A 172 -0.13 -13.42 -7.39
N LEU A 173 0.14 -12.43 -6.55
CA LEU A 173 0.31 -11.04 -6.94
C LEU A 173 1.52 -10.85 -7.84
N LYS A 174 2.65 -11.49 -7.52
CA LYS A 174 3.85 -11.46 -8.37
C LYS A 174 3.55 -11.96 -9.79
N ARG A 175 2.85 -13.08 -9.93
CA ARG A 175 2.44 -13.60 -11.25
C ARG A 175 1.48 -12.66 -11.96
N ALA A 176 0.51 -12.09 -11.25
CA ALA A 176 -0.47 -11.18 -11.83
C ALA A 176 0.18 -9.87 -12.31
N CYS A 177 1.06 -9.25 -11.51
CA CYS A 177 1.82 -8.07 -11.89
C CYS A 177 2.74 -8.33 -13.09
N ASN A 178 3.44 -9.47 -13.12
CA ASN A 178 4.28 -9.86 -14.25
C ASN A 178 3.49 -10.02 -15.55
N ALA A 179 2.27 -10.54 -15.49
CA ALA A 179 1.43 -10.73 -16.68
C ALA A 179 1.05 -9.42 -17.38
N VAL A 180 1.04 -8.30 -16.65
CA VAL A 180 0.70 -6.96 -17.17
C VAL A 180 1.87 -5.96 -17.13
N ASN A 181 3.10 -6.45 -16.89
CA ASN A 181 4.33 -5.65 -16.78
C ASN A 181 4.21 -4.50 -15.77
N ILE A 182 3.64 -4.76 -14.59
CA ILE A 182 3.64 -3.82 -13.46
C ILE A 182 4.73 -4.23 -12.49
N ASN A 183 5.55 -3.26 -12.05
CA ASN A 183 6.59 -3.52 -11.07
C ASN A 183 5.95 -3.88 -9.71
N MET A 184 6.37 -5.00 -9.14
CA MET A 184 5.92 -5.46 -7.84
C MET A 184 7.11 -5.56 -6.87
N ILE A 185 6.96 -4.93 -5.72
CA ILE A 185 7.89 -4.95 -4.60
C ILE A 185 7.28 -5.84 -3.52
N ASP A 186 8.00 -6.86 -3.08
CA ASP A 186 7.56 -7.71 -1.99
C ASP A 186 7.87 -7.04 -0.64
N GLY A 187 6.85 -6.44 -0.02
CA GLY A 187 6.98 -5.79 1.29
C GLY A 187 7.47 -6.73 2.39
N ASN A 188 7.26 -8.05 2.25
CA ASN A 188 7.71 -9.06 3.22
C ASN A 188 9.24 -9.15 3.32
N GLN A 189 9.97 -8.65 2.33
CA GLN A 189 11.43 -8.54 2.42
C GLN A 189 11.85 -7.40 3.36
N PHE A 190 10.93 -6.50 3.68
CA PHE A 190 11.21 -5.25 4.39
C PHE A 190 10.66 -5.24 5.82
N GLY A 191 9.60 -6.01 6.07
CA GLY A 191 8.94 -6.06 7.37
C GLY A 191 8.30 -7.39 7.72
N SER A 192 7.78 -7.46 8.94
CA SER A 192 6.86 -8.51 9.40
C SER A 192 5.76 -7.88 10.26
N SER A 193 4.54 -8.41 10.23
CA SER A 193 3.47 -8.01 11.15
C SER A 193 3.83 -8.34 12.60
N SER A 194 3.25 -7.61 13.56
CA SER A 194 3.55 -7.78 14.98
C SER A 194 2.98 -9.08 15.56
N GLU A 195 3.58 -9.55 16.66
CA GLU A 195 3.03 -10.62 17.50
C GLU A 195 1.93 -10.09 18.45
N LEU A 196 1.93 -8.78 18.74
CA LEU A 196 0.93 -8.11 19.59
C LEU A 196 -0.37 -7.86 18.83
N ASP A 197 -0.25 -7.32 17.63
CA ASP A 197 -1.33 -7.14 16.66
C ASP A 197 -0.89 -7.80 15.34
N PRO A 198 -1.51 -8.92 14.92
CA PRO A 198 -1.11 -9.62 13.70
C PRO A 198 -1.36 -8.82 12.41
N ILE A 199 -1.99 -7.64 12.48
CA ILE A 199 -2.28 -6.81 11.30
C ILE A 199 -1.29 -5.66 11.16
N HIS A 200 -0.94 -5.04 12.28
CA HIS A 200 -0.20 -3.78 12.34
C HIS A 200 1.25 -3.96 12.80
N TRP A 201 2.00 -2.87 12.72
CA TRP A 201 3.45 -2.87 12.82
C TRP A 201 3.90 -2.09 14.05
N ASN A 202 5.04 -2.49 14.61
CA ASN A 202 5.72 -1.66 15.60
C ASN A 202 6.53 -0.54 14.93
N LYS A 203 7.05 0.36 15.76
CA LYS A 203 7.83 1.54 15.34
C LYS A 203 9.07 1.16 14.55
N GLU A 204 9.81 0.15 15.01
CA GLU A 204 11.04 -0.33 14.37
C GLU A 204 10.77 -0.89 12.98
N ASN A 205 9.63 -1.57 12.80
CA ASN A 205 9.24 -2.13 11.52
C ASN A 205 8.89 -1.02 10.51
N HIS A 206 8.22 0.06 10.91
CA HIS A 206 8.01 1.23 10.04
C HIS A 206 9.32 1.87 9.58
N GLN A 207 10.29 2.06 10.49
CA GLN A 207 11.62 2.59 10.18
C GLN A 207 12.37 1.70 9.19
N ARG A 208 12.45 0.39 9.49
CA ARG A 208 13.10 -0.59 8.62
C ARG A 208 12.44 -0.67 7.25
N PHE A 209 11.11 -0.63 7.21
CA PHE A 209 10.35 -0.69 5.97
C PHE A 209 10.60 0.53 5.10
N GLY A 210 10.51 1.73 5.68
CA GLY A 210 10.78 2.99 4.96
C GLY A 210 12.20 3.05 4.39
N GLN A 211 13.21 2.69 5.18
CA GLN A 211 14.61 2.64 4.73
C GLN A 211 14.81 1.69 3.55
N LYS A 212 14.23 0.49 3.61
CA LYS A 212 14.34 -0.49 2.53
C LYS A 212 13.54 -0.07 1.30
N MET A 213 12.37 0.53 1.49
CA MET A 213 11.57 1.06 0.40
C MET A 213 12.30 2.17 -0.37
N ALA A 214 12.93 3.11 0.35
CA ALA A 214 13.74 4.16 -0.27
C ALA A 214 14.79 3.58 -1.22
N LYS A 215 15.55 2.57 -0.75
CA LYS A 215 16.53 1.86 -1.59
C LYS A 215 15.89 1.15 -2.78
N ALA A 216 14.74 0.52 -2.57
CA ALA A 216 14.05 -0.25 -3.61
C ALA A 216 13.51 0.63 -4.75
N ILE A 217 13.13 1.87 -4.45
CA ILE A 217 12.54 2.76 -5.45
C ILE A 217 13.47 3.83 -6.00
N GLN A 218 14.63 4.04 -5.37
CA GLN A 218 15.57 5.10 -5.77
C GLN A 218 15.91 5.05 -7.27
N ALA A 219 16.11 3.86 -7.83
CA ALA A 219 16.43 3.69 -9.26
C ALA A 219 15.31 4.18 -10.19
N PHE A 220 14.03 4.07 -9.80
CA PHE A 220 12.91 4.56 -10.61
C PHE A 220 12.75 6.09 -10.59
N LEU A 221 13.49 6.77 -9.71
CA LEU A 221 13.41 8.22 -9.50
C LEU A 221 14.62 8.96 -10.08
N LEU A 222 15.66 8.25 -10.51
CA LEU A 222 16.89 8.83 -11.04
C LEU A 222 16.86 9.05 -12.55
N ASP A 223 15.81 8.57 -13.22
CA ASP A 223 15.52 8.81 -14.63
C ASP A 223 14.82 10.16 -14.88
#